data_AF-A0A1F2T8T2-F1
#
_entry.id   AF-A0A1F2T8T2-F1
#
_cell.length_a   1.000
_cell.length_b   1.000
_cell.length_c   1.000
_cell.angle_alpha   90.00
_cell.angle_beta   90.00
_cell.angle_gamma   90.00
#
_symmetry.space_group_name_H-M   'P 1'
#
loop_
_entity.id
_entity.type
_entity.pdbx_description
1 polymer ?
#
loop_
_entity_poly.entity_id
_entity_poly.type
_entity_poly.pdbx_seq_one_letter_code
_entity_poly.pdbx_strand_id
1 'polypeptide(L)'
;MTSEAQFRDALVRSLAGGRSDPEPAGLRTAAVAAADEVAAVAEACRTLGRASTLGGALDELPRAAARLAGRAALFVVRNGRLQLRRSHGFDSASASPTAFARAFPLIVGGRVVAVLYAEFADQGSESVAAGRWRDLLDVLTSHAGRVLESMTLHRALGLTAPRLENGPASARPHAAAGGGR
;
A
#
# COMPACT_ATOMS: atom_id res chain seq x y z
N MET A 1 1.77 -2.57 -43.57
CA MET A 1 0.98 -1.52 -42.90
C MET A 1 -0.48 -2.00 -42.77
N THR A 2 -0.71 -3.07 -42.00
CA THR A 2 -2.00 -3.77 -41.92
C THR A 2 -2.22 -4.17 -40.46
N SER A 3 -2.67 -3.25 -39.59
CA SER A 3 -2.82 -3.52 -38.16
C SER A 3 -4.08 -2.87 -37.57
N GLU A 4 -4.35 -1.62 -37.91
CA GLU A 4 -5.47 -0.89 -37.32
C GLU A 4 -6.84 -1.32 -37.87
N ALA A 5 -6.95 -1.55 -39.18
CA ALA A 5 -8.21 -2.00 -39.79
C ALA A 5 -8.59 -3.42 -39.34
N GLN A 6 -7.61 -4.31 -39.18
CA GLN A 6 -7.82 -5.67 -38.68
C GLN A 6 -8.23 -5.68 -37.21
N PHE A 7 -7.61 -4.83 -36.40
CA PHE A 7 -7.97 -4.67 -34.99
C PHE A 7 -9.40 -4.13 -34.85
N ARG A 8 -9.76 -3.13 -35.66
CA ARG A 8 -11.10 -2.55 -35.65
C ARG A 8 -12.18 -3.55 -36.10
N ASP A 9 -11.91 -4.32 -37.15
CA ASP A 9 -12.82 -5.38 -37.63
C ASP A 9 -12.94 -6.56 -36.64
N ALA A 10 -11.88 -6.84 -35.87
CA ALA A 10 -11.94 -7.81 -34.79
C ALA A 10 -12.81 -7.29 -33.62
N LEU A 11 -12.69 -6.01 -33.28
CA LEU A 11 -13.45 -5.37 -32.22
C LEU A 11 -14.94 -5.26 -32.57
N VAL A 12 -15.27 -4.86 -33.79
CA VAL A 12 -16.67 -4.76 -34.25
C VAL A 12 -17.33 -6.13 -34.28
N ARG A 13 -16.62 -7.19 -34.71
CA ARG A 13 -17.13 -8.57 -34.62
C ARG A 13 -17.32 -9.04 -33.18
N SER A 14 -16.41 -8.68 -32.28
CA SER A 14 -16.53 -9.02 -30.86
C SER A 14 -17.70 -8.32 -30.16
N LEU A 15 -18.07 -7.11 -30.61
CA LEU A 15 -19.18 -6.33 -30.04
C LEU A 15 -20.53 -6.67 -30.67
N ALA A 16 -20.56 -7.04 -31.96
CA ALA A 16 -21.78 -7.45 -32.66
C ALA A 16 -22.20 -8.89 -32.36
N GLY A 17 -21.28 -9.73 -31.87
CA GLY A 17 -21.56 -11.07 -31.37
C GLY A 17 -22.21 -11.04 -29.99
N GLY A 18 -23.50 -10.68 -29.93
CA GLY A 18 -24.34 -10.90 -28.75
C GLY A 18 -24.36 -12.39 -28.41
N ARG A 19 -23.48 -12.80 -27.49
CA ARG A 19 -23.35 -14.17 -27.02
C ARG A 19 -24.02 -14.27 -25.66
N SER A 20 -25.18 -14.92 -25.64
CA SER A 20 -25.85 -15.43 -24.44
C SER A 20 -25.07 -16.62 -23.86
N ASP A 21 -23.79 -16.43 -23.54
CA ASP A 21 -23.05 -17.31 -22.65
C ASP A 21 -23.27 -16.82 -21.21
N PRO A 22 -23.33 -17.70 -20.20
CA PRO A 22 -23.36 -17.27 -18.81
C PRO A 22 -22.10 -16.44 -18.54
N GLU A 23 -22.28 -15.14 -18.33
CA GLU A 23 -21.22 -14.23 -17.88
C GLU A 23 -20.58 -14.87 -16.64
N PRO A 24 -19.28 -15.22 -16.67
CA PRO A 24 -18.71 -16.04 -15.62
C PRO A 24 -18.64 -15.18 -14.36
N ALA A 25 -19.48 -15.48 -13.38
CA ALA A 25 -19.53 -14.79 -12.09
C ALA A 25 -18.14 -14.53 -11.48
N GLY A 26 -17.15 -15.37 -11.79
CA GLY A 26 -15.75 -15.21 -11.41
C GLY A 26 -15.06 -13.94 -11.92
N LEU A 27 -15.35 -13.44 -13.13
CA LEU A 27 -14.74 -12.19 -13.64
C LEU A 27 -15.19 -10.98 -12.83
N ARG A 28 -16.48 -10.90 -12.51
CA ARG A 28 -17.05 -9.82 -11.71
C ARG A 28 -16.53 -9.87 -10.27
N THR A 29 -16.46 -11.05 -9.66
CA THR A 29 -15.87 -11.22 -8.33
C THR A 29 -14.39 -10.84 -8.31
N ALA A 30 -13.61 -11.23 -9.32
CA ALA A 30 -12.21 -10.84 -9.45
C ALA A 30 -12.03 -9.32 -9.64
N ALA A 31 -12.90 -8.68 -10.43
CA ALA A 31 -12.88 -7.23 -10.62
C ALA A 31 -13.23 -6.47 -9.34
N VAL A 32 -14.23 -6.92 -8.57
CA VAL A 32 -14.58 -6.35 -7.27
C VAL A 32 -13.42 -6.52 -6.28
N ALA A 33 -12.82 -7.71 -6.19
CA ALA A 33 -11.66 -7.94 -5.33
C ALA A 33 -10.46 -7.04 -5.72
N ALA A 34 -10.19 -6.87 -7.01
CA ALA A 34 -9.15 -5.96 -7.49
C ALA A 34 -9.46 -4.49 -7.15
N ALA A 35 -10.72 -4.07 -7.25
CA ALA A 35 -11.15 -2.73 -6.85
C ALA A 35 -10.97 -2.52 -5.35
N ASP A 36 -11.28 -3.51 -4.52
CA ASP A 36 -11.07 -3.47 -3.07
C ASP A 36 -9.58 -3.40 -2.71
N GLU A 37 -8.73 -4.18 -3.39
CA GLU A 37 -7.26 -4.11 -3.25
C GLU A 37 -6.73 -2.70 -3.58
N VAL A 38 -7.17 -2.13 -4.70
CA VAL A 38 -6.78 -0.77 -5.12
C VAL A 38 -7.28 0.28 -4.14
N ALA A 39 -8.52 0.17 -3.66
CA ALA A 39 -9.08 1.05 -2.66
C ALA A 39 -8.28 0.98 -1.34
N ALA A 40 -7.87 -0.22 -0.93
CA ALA A 40 -7.05 -0.43 0.25
C ALA A 40 -5.65 0.21 0.11
N VAL A 41 -5.03 0.12 -1.07
CA VAL A 41 -3.76 0.82 -1.36
C VAL A 41 -3.95 2.33 -1.35
N ALA A 42 -5.01 2.84 -1.98
CA ALA A 42 -5.29 4.27 -1.98
C ALA A 42 -5.47 4.80 -0.55
N GLU A 43 -6.16 4.07 0.32
CA GLU A 43 -6.30 4.45 1.73
C GLU A 43 -4.97 4.35 2.50
N ALA A 44 -4.15 3.33 2.23
CA ALA A 44 -2.81 3.25 2.79
C ALA A 44 -1.94 4.45 2.38
N CYS A 45 -1.97 4.85 1.10
CA CYS A 45 -1.27 6.02 0.60
C CYS A 45 -1.74 7.32 1.27
N ARG A 46 -3.06 7.47 1.49
CA ARG A 46 -3.63 8.60 2.24
C ARG A 46 -3.17 8.60 3.69
N THR A 47 -3.19 7.44 4.35
CA THR A 47 -2.73 7.29 5.74
C THR A 47 -1.25 7.63 5.88
N LEU A 48 -0.40 7.13 4.98
CA LEU A 48 1.03 7.47 4.93
C LEU A 48 1.26 8.97 4.72
N GLY A 49 0.49 9.60 3.81
CA GLY A 49 0.58 11.04 3.56
C GLY A 49 0.18 11.92 4.75
N ARG A 50 -0.61 11.39 5.68
CA ARG A 50 -1.01 12.09 6.93
C ARG A 50 -0.03 11.88 8.09
N ALA A 51 0.92 10.95 7.96
CA ALA A 51 1.92 10.76 9.01
C ALA A 51 2.69 12.08 9.21
N SER A 52 2.81 12.55 10.44
CA SER A 52 3.55 13.78 10.75
C SER A 52 5.00 13.50 11.16
N THR A 53 5.37 12.23 11.28
CA THR A 53 6.71 11.80 11.68
C THR A 53 7.22 10.71 10.76
N LEU A 54 8.54 10.73 10.49
CA LEU A 54 9.25 9.65 9.81
C LEU A 54 8.99 8.30 10.47
N GLY A 55 8.96 8.29 11.82
CA GLY A 55 8.73 7.07 12.57
C GLY A 55 7.33 6.49 12.33
N GLY A 56 6.30 7.33 12.37
CA GLY A 56 4.92 6.92 12.09
C GLY A 56 4.74 6.39 10.67
N ALA A 57 5.31 7.07 9.67
CA ALA A 57 5.22 6.60 8.28
C ALA A 57 5.89 5.22 8.09
N LEU A 58 7.06 5.02 8.69
CA LEU A 58 7.77 3.73 8.63
C LEU A 58 7.10 2.63 9.44
N ASP A 59 6.33 2.97 10.48
CA ASP A 59 5.60 1.98 11.27
C ASP A 59 4.27 1.57 10.56
N GLU A 60 3.63 2.46 9.82
CA GLU A 60 2.39 2.17 9.06
C GLU A 60 2.62 1.38 7.77
N LEU A 61 3.74 1.62 7.08
CA LEU A 61 4.04 0.95 5.81
C LEU A 61 4.00 -0.60 5.88
N PRO A 62 4.74 -1.27 6.79
CA PRO A 62 4.74 -2.74 6.84
C PRO A 62 3.38 -3.29 7.26
N ARG A 63 2.58 -2.54 8.04
CA ARG A 63 1.20 -2.90 8.36
C ARG A 63 0.32 -2.90 7.11
N ALA A 64 0.41 -1.85 6.30
CA ALA A 64 -0.32 -1.77 5.04
C ALA A 64 0.10 -2.87 4.06
N ALA A 65 1.42 -3.13 3.96
CA ALA A 65 1.96 -4.17 3.11
C ALA A 65 1.51 -5.58 3.51
N ALA A 66 1.46 -5.88 4.81
CA ALA A 66 0.98 -7.17 5.31
C ALA A 66 -0.50 -7.43 5.00
N ARG A 67 -1.33 -6.40 4.77
CA ARG A 67 -2.72 -6.61 4.30
C ARG A 67 -2.78 -7.11 2.85
N LEU A 68 -1.77 -6.79 2.05
CA LEU A 68 -1.70 -7.19 0.63
C LEU A 68 -0.96 -8.52 0.47
N ALA A 69 0.15 -8.68 1.21
CA ALA A 69 1.00 -9.86 1.11
C ALA A 69 0.66 -10.94 2.14
N GLY A 70 -0.03 -10.63 3.23
CA GLY A 70 -0.17 -11.51 4.39
C GLY A 70 0.99 -11.35 5.38
N ARG A 71 2.24 -11.31 4.90
CA ARG A 71 3.42 -11.04 5.74
C ARG A 71 4.29 -9.91 5.19
N ALA A 72 4.74 -9.02 6.06
CA ALA A 72 5.68 -7.96 5.68
C ALA A 72 6.57 -7.50 6.84
N ALA A 73 7.82 -7.18 6.53
CA ALA A 73 8.82 -6.71 7.48
C ALA A 73 9.58 -5.53 6.88
N LEU A 74 9.84 -4.51 7.69
CA LEU A 74 10.58 -3.33 7.27
C LEU A 74 11.94 -3.31 7.96
N PHE A 75 12.99 -3.22 7.16
CA PHE A 75 14.37 -3.06 7.61
C PHE A 75 14.84 -1.64 7.30
N VAL A 76 15.43 -0.95 8.27
CA VAL A 76 16.07 0.34 8.05
C VAL A 76 17.56 0.13 7.80
N VAL A 77 18.11 0.85 6.83
CA VAL A 77 19.55 0.84 6.56
C VAL A 77 20.24 1.83 7.52
N ARG A 78 21.12 1.34 8.39
CA ARG A 78 21.95 2.16 9.28
C ARG A 78 23.39 1.66 9.25
N ASN A 79 24.34 2.57 8.97
CA ASN A 79 25.78 2.24 8.90
C ASN A 79 26.07 1.04 7.96
N GLY A 80 25.38 0.98 6.83
CA GLY A 80 25.50 -0.13 5.87
C GLY A 80 24.88 -1.46 6.32
N ARG A 81 24.13 -1.49 7.43
CA ARG A 81 23.49 -2.70 7.98
C ARG A 81 21.97 -2.56 7.94
N LEU A 82 21.30 -3.66 7.64
CA LEU A 82 19.84 -3.77 7.76
C LEU A 82 19.47 -4.04 9.22
N GLN A 83 18.63 -3.17 9.79
CA GLN A 83 18.08 -3.34 11.12
C GLN A 83 16.57 -3.53 11.02
N LEU A 84 16.06 -4.66 11.50
CA LEU A 84 14.62 -4.89 11.56
C LEU A 84 13.97 -3.82 12.44
N ARG A 85 12.97 -3.15 11.90
CA ARG A 85 12.22 -2.11 12.62
C ARG A 85 10.85 -2.61 13.07
N ARG A 86 10.11 -3.24 12.14
CA ARG A 86 8.77 -3.79 12.35
C ARG A 86 8.55 -5.00 11.46
N SER A 87 7.69 -5.91 11.92
CA SER A 87 7.24 -7.09 11.19
C SER A 87 5.76 -7.34 11.52
N HIS A 88 5.01 -7.83 10.54
CA HIS A 88 3.60 -8.20 10.66
C HIS A 88 3.37 -9.54 9.96
N GLY A 89 2.62 -10.44 10.59
CA GLY A 89 2.23 -11.74 10.04
C GLY A 89 3.29 -12.84 10.18
N PHE A 90 4.43 -12.57 10.82
CA PHE A 90 5.50 -13.56 11.08
C PHE A 90 5.31 -14.34 12.38
N ASP A 91 4.18 -14.13 13.04
CA ASP A 91 3.82 -14.64 14.36
C ASP A 91 3.55 -16.16 14.32
N SER A 92 3.37 -16.71 13.12
CA SER A 92 3.07 -18.13 12.88
C SER A 92 4.30 -18.84 12.32
N ALA A 93 4.78 -19.90 12.99
CA ALA A 93 5.94 -20.69 12.56
C ALA A 93 5.77 -21.45 11.22
N SER A 94 4.59 -21.35 10.59
CA SER A 94 4.31 -21.95 9.29
C SER A 94 4.94 -21.11 8.17
N ALA A 95 6.20 -21.39 7.84
CA ALA A 95 6.71 -21.04 6.53
C ALA A 95 5.92 -21.86 5.49
N SER A 96 5.16 -21.20 4.62
CA SER A 96 4.53 -21.92 3.51
C SER A 96 5.63 -22.28 2.51
N PRO A 97 5.80 -23.55 2.14
CA PRO A 97 6.80 -23.96 1.15
C PRO A 97 6.54 -23.35 -0.24
N THR A 98 5.32 -22.84 -0.47
CA THR A 98 4.90 -22.18 -1.72
C THR A 98 4.90 -20.65 -1.61
N ALA A 99 5.49 -20.08 -0.56
CA ALA A 99 5.47 -18.63 -0.39
C ALA A 99 6.39 -17.92 -1.39
N PHE A 100 5.88 -16.84 -1.98
CA PHE A 100 6.64 -15.95 -2.83
C PHE A 100 7.04 -14.71 -2.02
N ALA A 101 8.35 -14.49 -1.88
CA ALA A 101 8.89 -13.32 -1.20
C ALA A 101 9.53 -12.33 -2.19
N ARG A 102 9.42 -11.04 -1.89
CA ARG A 102 10.10 -9.97 -2.63
C ARG A 102 10.53 -8.84 -1.69
N ALA A 103 11.68 -8.25 -2.02
CA ALA A 103 12.20 -7.06 -1.36
C ALA A 103 11.92 -5.82 -2.22
N PHE A 104 11.46 -4.75 -1.56
CA PHE A 104 11.08 -3.48 -2.16
C PHE A 104 11.92 -2.37 -1.52
N PRO A 105 12.84 -1.74 -2.26
CA PRO A 105 13.69 -0.69 -1.71
C PRO A 105 12.89 0.61 -1.50
N LEU A 106 13.00 1.21 -0.32
CA LEU A 106 12.57 2.60 -0.09
C LEU A 106 13.72 3.53 -0.43
N ILE A 107 13.53 4.30 -1.50
CA ILE A 107 14.52 5.25 -2.01
C ILE A 107 14.12 6.67 -1.60
N VAL A 108 15.06 7.43 -1.05
CA VAL A 108 14.93 8.87 -0.74
C VAL A 108 16.15 9.59 -1.28
N GLY A 109 15.96 10.59 -2.16
CA GLY A 109 17.07 11.30 -2.79
C GLY A 109 18.07 10.39 -3.52
N GLY A 110 17.58 9.32 -4.16
CA GLY A 110 18.41 8.33 -4.86
C GLY A 110 19.13 7.31 -3.97
N ARG A 111 18.94 7.35 -2.64
CA ARG A 111 19.56 6.40 -1.69
C ARG A 111 18.52 5.46 -1.08
N VAL A 112 18.87 4.17 -0.97
CA VAL A 112 18.06 3.19 -0.22
C VAL A 112 18.18 3.46 1.27
N VAL A 113 17.09 3.86 1.92
CA VAL A 113 17.04 4.16 3.37
C VAL A 113 16.37 3.05 4.17
N ALA A 114 15.53 2.25 3.52
CA ALA A 114 14.89 1.08 4.10
C ALA A 114 14.59 0.05 3.01
N VAL A 115 14.32 -1.18 3.41
CA VAL A 115 13.87 -2.27 2.53
C VAL A 115 12.63 -2.88 3.15
N LEU A 116 11.52 -2.86 2.42
CA LEU A 116 10.31 -3.58 2.76
C LEU A 116 10.41 -4.98 2.18
N TYR A 117 10.47 -5.98 3.05
CA TYR A 117 10.30 -7.38 2.70
C TYR A 117 8.82 -7.73 2.78
N ALA A 118 8.29 -8.42 1.78
CA ALA A 118 6.92 -8.91 1.79
C ALA A 118 6.86 -10.33 1.21
N GLU A 119 5.97 -11.12 1.76
CA GLU A 119 5.84 -12.54 1.42
C GLU A 119 4.37 -12.92 1.34
N PHE A 120 3.98 -13.48 0.20
CA PHE A 120 2.64 -13.95 -0.11
C PHE A 120 2.59 -15.47 -0.15
N ALA A 121 1.71 -16.06 0.66
CA ALA A 121 1.46 -17.50 0.65
C ALA A 121 0.54 -17.85 -0.53
N ASP A 122 1.07 -18.58 -1.51
CA ASP A 122 0.24 -19.12 -2.59
C ASP A 122 -0.64 -20.25 -2.04
N GLN A 123 -1.96 -20.02 -2.06
CA GLN A 123 -2.98 -21.00 -1.66
C GLN A 123 -3.47 -21.85 -2.85
N GLY A 124 -2.73 -21.87 -3.97
CA GLY A 124 -3.04 -22.71 -5.12
C GLY A 124 -4.07 -22.12 -6.07
N SER A 125 -4.23 -20.78 -6.08
CA SER A 125 -5.19 -20.09 -6.95
C SER A 125 -4.46 -19.26 -8.02
N GLU A 126 -4.84 -19.49 -9.28
CA GLU A 126 -4.29 -18.95 -10.54
C GLU A 126 -3.56 -17.61 -10.47
N SER A 127 -2.23 -17.72 -10.59
CA SER A 127 -1.18 -16.89 -11.24
C SER A 127 -1.37 -15.40 -11.59
N VAL A 128 -2.58 -14.85 -11.73
CA VAL A 128 -2.81 -13.42 -12.04
C VAL A 128 -2.88 -12.58 -10.76
N ALA A 129 -3.50 -13.09 -9.69
CA ALA A 129 -3.51 -12.42 -8.38
C ALA A 129 -2.10 -12.34 -7.75
N ALA A 130 -1.26 -13.34 -8.02
CA ALA A 130 0.12 -13.41 -7.54
C ALA A 130 1.05 -12.33 -8.16
N GLY A 131 0.65 -11.69 -9.27
CA GLY A 131 1.38 -10.55 -9.84
C GLY A 131 0.96 -9.21 -9.21
N ARG A 132 -0.35 -9.00 -9.05
CA ARG A 132 -0.92 -7.69 -8.67
C ARG A 132 -0.42 -7.17 -7.33
N TRP A 133 -0.29 -8.01 -6.32
CA TRP A 133 0.21 -7.56 -5.01
C TRP A 133 1.61 -6.95 -5.10
N ARG A 134 2.45 -7.40 -6.06
CA ARG A 134 3.79 -6.84 -6.27
C ARG A 134 3.71 -5.44 -6.85
N ASP A 135 2.86 -5.23 -7.85
CA ASP A 135 2.65 -3.91 -8.45
C ASP A 135 2.07 -2.92 -7.42
N LEU A 136 1.11 -3.38 -6.62
CA LEU A 136 0.52 -2.60 -5.53
C LEU A 136 1.55 -2.24 -4.44
N LEU A 137 2.44 -3.17 -4.08
CA LEU A 137 3.54 -2.90 -3.15
C LEU A 137 4.62 -1.99 -3.74
N ASP A 138 4.92 -2.11 -5.04
CA ASP A 138 5.83 -1.20 -5.74
C ASP A 138 5.28 0.25 -5.69
N VAL A 139 3.98 0.43 -5.95
CA VAL A 139 3.29 1.73 -5.84
C VAL A 139 3.33 2.25 -4.39
N LEU A 140 2.95 1.42 -3.41
CA LEU A 140 2.94 1.81 -2.00
C LEU A 140 4.33 2.21 -1.51
N THR A 141 5.36 1.44 -1.88
CA THR A 141 6.75 1.68 -1.48
C THR A 141 7.31 2.95 -2.15
N SER A 142 6.98 3.17 -3.43
CA SER A 142 7.36 4.38 -4.15
C SER A 142 6.72 5.62 -3.53
N HIS A 143 5.42 5.56 -3.21
CA HIS A 143 4.70 6.64 -2.53
C HIS A 143 5.29 6.92 -1.15
N ALA A 144 5.57 5.88 -0.35
CA ALA A 144 6.23 6.03 0.94
C ALA A 144 7.59 6.75 0.78
N GLY A 145 8.43 6.35 -0.19
CA GLY A 145 9.69 7.02 -0.50
C GLY A 145 9.51 8.51 -0.78
N ARG A 146 8.50 8.89 -1.59
CA ARG A 146 8.17 10.30 -1.89
C ARG A 146 7.69 11.07 -0.67
N VAL A 147 6.88 10.45 0.20
CA VAL A 147 6.45 11.06 1.46
C VAL A 147 7.66 11.35 2.36
N LEU A 148 8.58 10.39 2.49
CA LEU A 148 9.79 10.56 3.31
C LEU A 148 10.74 11.62 2.75
N GLU A 149 10.87 11.68 1.42
CA GLU A 149 11.63 12.71 0.72
C GLU A 149 11.04 14.10 1.00
N SER A 150 9.73 14.27 0.85
CA SER A 150 9.04 15.52 1.17
C SER A 150 9.25 15.92 2.64
N MET A 151 9.08 15.00 3.60
CA MET A 151 9.34 15.27 5.02
C MET A 151 10.78 15.72 5.29
N THR A 152 11.74 15.08 4.61
CA THR A 152 13.16 15.39 4.77
C THR A 152 13.47 16.77 4.19
N LEU A 153 12.92 17.11 3.04
CA LEU A 153 13.04 18.44 2.44
C LEU A 153 12.42 19.52 3.32
N HIS A 154 11.19 19.32 3.83
CA HIS A 154 10.57 20.28 4.75
C HIS A 154 11.43 20.52 5.99
N ARG A 155 11.98 19.44 6.58
CA ARG A 155 12.90 19.54 7.73
C ARG A 155 14.19 20.26 7.38
N ALA A 156 14.80 19.98 6.22
CA ALA A 156 16.02 20.62 5.77
C ALA A 156 15.85 22.13 5.51
N LEU A 157 14.66 22.53 5.07
CA LEU A 157 14.30 23.92 4.82
C LEU A 157 13.78 24.65 6.08
N GLY A 158 13.72 23.99 7.24
CA GLY A 158 13.14 24.56 8.46
C GLY A 158 11.64 24.82 8.36
N LEU A 159 10.96 24.26 7.35
CA LEU A 159 9.51 24.38 7.17
C LEU A 159 8.84 23.42 8.14
N THR A 160 8.21 23.96 9.18
CA THR A 160 7.37 23.17 10.08
C THR A 160 6.28 22.50 9.23
N ALA A 161 6.20 21.17 9.26
CA ALA A 161 5.25 20.42 8.45
C ALA A 161 3.83 20.97 8.65
N PRO A 162 3.03 21.14 7.58
CA PRO A 162 1.66 21.60 7.72
C PRO A 162 0.92 20.60 8.59
N ARG A 163 0.55 21.03 9.80
CA ARG A 163 -0.40 20.31 10.63
C ARG A 163 -1.72 20.38 9.87
N LEU A 164 -2.05 19.32 9.13
CA LEU A 164 -3.39 19.12 8.61
C LEU A 164 -4.30 18.84 9.82
N GLU A 165 -4.75 19.91 10.48
CA GLU A 165 -5.78 19.83 11.49
C GLU A 165 -7.03 19.22 10.84
N ASN A 166 -7.39 18.01 11.24
CA ASN A 166 -8.64 17.34 10.89
C ASN A 166 -9.20 16.69 12.15
N GLY A 167 -10.21 17.32 12.75
CA GLY A 167 -11.02 16.76 13.84
C GLY A 167 -11.61 17.84 14.76
N PRO A 168 -12.93 17.84 15.04
CA PRO A 168 -13.70 19.03 15.40
C PRO A 168 -13.36 19.55 16.80
N ALA A 169 -13.55 20.87 16.98
CA ALA A 169 -13.60 21.52 18.26
C ALA A 169 -14.61 20.81 19.18
N SER A 170 -14.12 19.86 19.98
CA SER A 170 -14.85 19.32 21.10
C SER A 170 -15.03 20.46 22.09
N ALA A 171 -16.22 21.05 22.08
CA ALA A 171 -16.68 21.97 23.10
C ALA A 171 -16.40 21.33 24.46
N ARG A 172 -15.53 21.97 25.23
CA ARG A 172 -15.30 21.63 26.64
C ARG A 172 -16.57 21.95 27.42
N PRO A 173 -17.15 21.03 28.19
CA PRO A 173 -18.09 21.41 29.23
C PRO A 173 -17.31 22.13 30.34
N HIS A 174 -17.63 23.41 30.55
CA HIS A 174 -17.15 24.18 31.69
C HIS A 174 -17.91 23.72 32.94
N ALA A 175 -17.34 22.76 33.66
CA ALA A 175 -17.74 22.45 35.02
C ALA A 175 -17.18 23.56 35.95
N ALA A 176 -18.05 24.46 36.40
CA ALA A 176 -17.80 25.30 37.55
C ALA A 176 -18.48 24.67 38.77
N ALA A 177 -17.67 23.95 39.55
CA ALA A 177 -17.98 23.65 40.94
C ALA A 177 -17.56 24.85 41.80
N GLY A 178 -18.43 25.25 42.73
CA GLY A 178 -18.13 26.31 43.69
C GLY A 178 -19.14 26.27 44.83
N GLY A 179 -18.99 25.30 45.72
CA GLY A 179 -19.60 25.34 47.06
C GLY A 179 -18.78 26.22 47.99
N GLY A 180 -19.44 26.93 48.90
CA GLY A 180 -18.75 27.73 49.92
C GLY A 180 -19.66 28.53 50.83
N ARG A 181 -20.15 27.85 51.88
CA ARG A 181 -20.64 28.34 53.19
C ARG A 181 -22.01 29.01 53.27
#